data_AF-A0A8B9CR35-F1
#
_entry.id   AF-A0A8B9CR35-F1
#
_cell.length_a   1.000
_cell.length_b   1.000
_cell.length_c   1.000
_cell.angle_alpha   90.00
_cell.angle_beta   90.00
_cell.angle_gamma   90.00
#
_symmetry.space_group_name_H-M   'P 1'
#
loop_
_entity.id
_entity.type
_entity.pdbx_description
1 polymer ?
#
loop_
_entity_poly.entity_id
_entity_poly.type
_entity_poly.pdbx_seq_one_letter_code
_entity_poly.pdbx_strand_id
1 'polypeptide(L)'
;MTMIRFFNGDVKIMPDQRVIYYYTDAQTTHTAYPDGLEVLQFPNNQIEKHYPDGAQETVIPDHTVKCLCSDGFEETFFPDGTVAKVEKNGDKTVVFSNGQKEIHTAQFKRRGVPRWNCKDHVLQWQTGNQVLLWMDLNQR
;
A
#
# COMPACT_ATOMS: atom_id res chain seq x y z
N MET A 1 -4.73 -19.63 30.60
CA MET A 1 -3.87 -18.48 30.24
C MET A 1 -2.52 -18.65 30.91
N THR A 2 -1.46 -18.69 30.13
CA THR A 2 -0.08 -18.85 30.62
C THR A 2 0.69 -17.56 30.38
N MET A 3 1.46 -17.11 31.37
CA MET A 3 2.33 -15.93 31.27
C MET A 3 3.75 -16.31 31.67
N ILE A 4 4.72 -15.98 30.83
CA ILE A 4 6.15 -16.20 31.02
C ILE A 4 6.84 -14.84 31.04
N ARG A 5 7.66 -14.58 32.05
CA ARG A 5 8.49 -13.38 32.15
C ARG A 5 9.95 -13.78 31.94
N PHE A 6 10.63 -13.10 31.03
CA PHE A 6 12.04 -13.33 30.73
C PHE A 6 12.93 -12.39 31.53
N PHE A 7 14.20 -12.75 31.68
CA PHE A 7 15.18 -11.97 32.46
C PHE A 7 15.49 -10.60 31.85
N ASN A 8 15.31 -10.45 30.54
CA ASN A 8 15.47 -9.20 29.80
C ASN A 8 14.25 -8.27 29.94
N GLY A 9 13.24 -8.67 30.71
CA GLY A 9 12.01 -7.91 30.92
C GLY A 9 10.89 -8.24 29.94
N ASP A 10 11.14 -9.04 28.89
CA ASP A 10 10.12 -9.42 27.92
C ASP A 10 9.03 -10.29 28.56
N VAL A 11 7.84 -10.27 27.97
CA VAL A 11 6.68 -11.03 28.46
C VAL A 11 6.03 -11.81 27.33
N LYS A 12 5.83 -13.12 27.52
CA LYS A 12 5.05 -13.96 26.62
C LYS A 12 3.76 -14.40 27.29
N ILE A 13 2.64 -14.19 26.62
CA ILE A 13 1.29 -14.49 27.10
C ILE A 13 0.61 -15.39 26.06
N MET A 14 -0.06 -16.43 26.52
CA MET A 14 -0.81 -17.36 25.68
C MET A 14 -2.25 -17.43 26.21
N PRO A 15 -3.12 -16.49 25.81
CA PRO A 15 -4.47 -16.36 26.37
C PRO A 15 -5.53 -17.20 25.65
N ASP A 16 -5.18 -18.21 24.85
CA ASP A 16 -6.10 -19.12 24.14
C ASP A 16 -5.28 -19.97 23.17
N GLN A 17 -5.46 -19.76 21.86
CA GLN A 17 -4.68 -20.32 20.76
C GLN A 17 -3.68 -19.29 20.17
N ARG A 18 -3.75 -18.01 20.59
CA ARG A 18 -2.83 -16.96 20.16
C ARG A 18 -1.62 -16.89 21.07
N VAL A 19 -0.53 -16.37 20.52
CA VAL A 19 0.70 -16.08 21.27
C VAL A 19 0.94 -14.59 21.20
N ILE A 20 0.99 -13.93 22.35
CA ILE A 20 1.32 -12.51 22.48
C ILE A 20 2.70 -12.42 23.11
N TYR A 21 3.62 -11.72 22.46
CA TYR A 21 4.97 -11.45 22.95
C TYR A 21 5.17 -9.94 23.04
N TYR A 22 5.57 -9.46 24.21
CA TYR A 22 5.90 -8.07 24.43
C TYR A 22 7.41 -7.92 24.57
N TYR A 23 8.02 -7.21 23.63
CA TYR A 23 9.42 -6.83 23.65
C TYR A 23 9.58 -5.55 24.45
N THR A 24 10.22 -5.63 25.61
CA THR A 24 10.28 -4.52 26.56
C THR A 24 11.21 -3.41 26.07
N ASP A 25 12.37 -3.75 25.51
CA ASP A 25 13.34 -2.77 25.00
C ASP A 25 12.77 -1.95 23.82
N ALA A 26 12.16 -2.64 22.86
CA ALA A 26 11.55 -2.01 21.68
C ALA A 26 10.13 -1.48 21.94
N GLN A 27 9.55 -1.69 23.13
CA GLN A 27 8.15 -1.40 23.46
C GLN A 27 7.17 -1.88 22.39
N THR A 28 7.43 -3.06 21.83
CA THR A 28 6.70 -3.60 20.67
C THR A 28 5.91 -4.83 21.08
N THR A 29 4.64 -4.90 20.69
CA THR A 29 3.80 -6.08 20.91
C THR A 29 3.70 -6.89 19.63
N HIS A 30 4.08 -8.16 19.68
CA HIS A 30 3.93 -9.11 18.60
C HIS A 30 2.85 -10.14 18.95
N THR A 31 1.83 -10.27 18.11
CA THR A 31 0.76 -11.26 18.27
C THR A 31 0.76 -12.22 17.09
N ALA A 32 0.95 -13.51 17.36
CA ALA A 32 0.81 -14.58 16.38
C ALA A 32 -0.53 -15.30 16.57
N TYR A 33 -1.26 -15.45 15.46
CA TYR A 33 -2.58 -16.04 15.41
C TYR A 33 -2.52 -17.49 14.86
N PRO A 34 -3.51 -18.34 15.17
CA PRO A 34 -3.52 -19.75 14.73
C PRO A 34 -3.63 -19.93 13.22
N ASP A 35 -4.19 -18.95 12.51
CA ASP A 35 -4.29 -18.91 11.06
C ASP A 35 -2.95 -18.53 10.38
N GLY A 36 -1.92 -18.21 11.17
CA GLY A 36 -0.60 -17.81 10.71
C GLY A 36 -0.45 -16.30 10.49
N LEU A 37 -1.47 -15.49 10.77
CA LEU A 37 -1.34 -14.03 10.77
C LEU A 37 -0.43 -13.61 11.93
N GLU A 38 0.56 -12.77 11.65
CA GLU A 38 1.40 -12.11 12.65
C GLU A 38 1.11 -10.60 12.65
N VAL A 39 0.96 -10.01 13.84
CA VAL A 39 0.68 -8.58 14.00
C VAL A 39 1.71 -7.96 14.94
N LEU A 40 2.46 -6.97 14.45
CA LEU A 40 3.37 -6.15 15.25
C LEU A 40 2.75 -4.78 15.51
N GLN A 41 2.79 -4.33 16.75
CA GLN A 41 2.33 -3.01 17.18
C GLN A 41 3.51 -2.27 17.81
N PHE A 42 3.90 -1.17 17.19
CA PHE A 42 5.05 -0.36 17.56
C PHE A 42 4.63 0.83 18.45
N PRO A 43 5.55 1.40 19.25
CA PRO A 43 5.25 2.51 20.15
C PRO A 43 4.84 3.80 19.45
N ASN A 44 5.18 3.95 18.16
CA ASN A 44 4.77 5.08 17.34
C ASN A 44 3.33 4.95 16.80
N ASN A 45 2.54 3.96 17.23
CA ASN A 45 1.22 3.59 16.69
C ASN A 45 1.24 3.01 15.27
N GLN A 46 2.41 2.66 14.73
CA GLN A 46 2.49 1.86 13.51
C GLN A 46 2.07 0.43 13.82
N ILE A 47 1.32 -0.17 12.90
CA ILE A 47 0.91 -1.57 12.97
C ILE A 47 1.37 -2.26 11.70
N GLU A 48 2.05 -3.38 11.84
CA GLU A 48 2.42 -4.25 10.72
C GLU A 48 1.68 -5.59 10.85
N LYS A 49 1.14 -6.08 9.74
CA LYS A 49 0.51 -7.39 9.64
C LYS A 49 1.23 -8.20 8.58
N HIS A 50 1.65 -9.41 8.93
CA HIS A 50 2.23 -10.36 7.99
C HIS A 50 1.28 -11.53 7.81
N TYR A 51 0.91 -11.77 6.57
CA TYR A 51 -0.04 -12.81 6.19
C TYR A 51 0.71 -14.11 5.80
N PRO A 52 0.10 -15.28 6.00
CA PRO A 52 0.71 -16.58 5.67
C PRO A 52 1.09 -16.75 4.19
N ASP A 53 0.40 -16.03 3.29
CA ASP A 53 0.65 -16.05 1.85
C ASP A 53 1.84 -15.16 1.44
N GLY A 54 2.49 -14.49 2.40
CA GLY A 54 3.60 -13.57 2.19
C GLY A 54 3.19 -12.12 1.95
N ALA A 55 1.89 -11.81 1.91
CA ALA A 55 1.45 -10.42 1.87
C ALA A 55 1.75 -9.71 3.19
N GLN A 56 1.96 -8.40 3.14
CA GLN A 56 2.19 -7.57 4.32
C GLN A 56 1.35 -6.30 4.24
N GLU A 57 0.81 -5.86 5.38
CA GLU A 57 0.09 -4.59 5.51
C GLU A 57 0.76 -3.75 6.60
N THR A 58 1.08 -2.50 6.31
CA THR A 58 1.59 -1.52 7.26
C THR A 58 0.60 -0.38 7.39
N VAL A 59 0.06 -0.19 8.59
CA VAL A 59 -0.77 0.96 8.95
C VAL A 59 0.11 1.98 9.65
N ILE A 60 0.23 3.15 9.02
CA ILE A 60 0.99 4.28 9.52
C ILE A 60 0.06 5.12 10.43
N PRO A 61 0.58 5.86 11.43
CA PRO A 61 -0.24 6.64 12.36
C PRO A 61 -1.13 7.71 11.72
N ASP A 62 -0.80 8.15 10.50
CA ASP A 62 -1.62 9.07 9.71
C ASP A 62 -2.80 8.37 9.02
N HIS A 63 -3.02 7.07 9.28
CA HIS A 63 -3.97 6.18 8.62
C HIS A 63 -3.64 5.83 7.17
N THR A 64 -2.43 6.15 6.70
CA THR A 64 -1.93 5.60 5.43
C THR A 64 -1.71 4.10 5.59
N VAL A 65 -2.27 3.31 4.68
CA VAL A 65 -2.12 1.85 4.66
C VAL A 65 -1.26 1.47 3.47
N LYS A 66 -0.14 0.79 3.71
CA LYS A 66 0.71 0.21 2.66
C LYS A 66 0.52 -1.29 2.63
N CYS A 67 0.21 -1.84 1.46
CA CYS A 67 0.09 -3.26 1.22
C CYS A 67 1.21 -3.71 0.29
N LEU A 68 2.03 -4.65 0.73
CA LEU A 68 2.94 -5.39 -0.14
C LEU A 68 2.26 -6.72 -0.45
N CYS A 69 1.91 -6.94 -1.71
CA CYS A 69 1.27 -8.18 -2.13
C CYS A 69 2.31 -9.28 -2.35
N SER A 70 1.89 -10.54 -2.22
CA SER A 70 2.76 -11.72 -2.40
C SER A 70 3.28 -11.84 -3.84
N ASP A 71 2.55 -11.29 -4.81
CA ASP A 71 2.97 -11.14 -6.19
C ASP A 71 3.84 -9.89 -6.42
N GLY A 72 4.27 -9.23 -5.36
CA GLY A 72 5.31 -8.20 -5.26
C GLY A 72 5.00 -6.85 -5.91
N PHE A 73 3.73 -6.56 -6.19
CA PHE A 73 3.33 -5.15 -6.33
C PHE A 73 3.04 -4.55 -4.95
N GLU A 74 3.16 -3.23 -4.87
CA GLU A 74 2.85 -2.45 -3.67
C GLU A 74 1.64 -1.55 -3.93
N GLU A 75 0.73 -1.47 -2.97
CA GLU A 75 -0.36 -0.50 -2.94
C GLU A 75 -0.26 0.37 -1.69
N THR A 76 -0.62 1.64 -1.83
CA THR A 76 -0.68 2.60 -0.73
C THR A 76 -2.01 3.33 -0.79
N PHE A 77 -2.78 3.19 0.27
CA PHE A 77 -4.07 3.83 0.46
C PHE A 77 -3.89 5.02 1.40
N PHE A 78 -4.17 6.21 0.90
CA PHE A 78 -4.09 7.44 1.68
C PHE A 78 -5.46 7.79 2.27
N PRO A 79 -5.51 8.49 3.43
CA PRO A 79 -6.76 8.87 4.09
C PRO A 79 -7.67 9.76 3.25
N ASP A 80 -7.10 10.51 2.30
CA ASP A 80 -7.85 11.38 1.39
C ASP A 80 -8.59 10.61 0.28
N GLY A 81 -8.42 9.29 0.21
CA GLY A 81 -8.96 8.40 -0.82
C GLY A 81 -8.04 8.20 -2.03
N THR A 82 -6.84 8.80 -2.02
CA THR A 82 -5.83 8.55 -3.05
C THR A 82 -5.26 7.14 -2.90
N VAL A 83 -5.05 6.45 -4.01
CA VAL A 83 -4.44 5.11 -4.07
C VAL A 83 -3.23 5.17 -4.99
N ALA A 84 -2.06 4.79 -4.48
CA ALA A 84 -0.86 4.62 -5.28
C ALA A 84 -0.52 3.14 -5.41
N LYS A 85 -0.33 2.66 -6.63
CA LYS A 85 0.15 1.31 -6.95
C LYS A 85 1.54 1.39 -7.57
N VAL A 86 2.46 0.55 -7.14
CA VAL A 86 3.79 0.38 -7.74
C VAL A 86 3.92 -1.07 -8.17
N GLU A 87 4.09 -1.29 -9.47
CA GLU A 87 4.30 -2.61 -10.06
C GLU A 87 5.76 -3.07 -9.85
N LYS A 88 6.00 -4.38 -9.96
CA LYS A 88 7.36 -4.98 -9.85
C LYS A 88 8.42 -4.35 -10.77
N ASN A 89 8.00 -3.85 -11.92
CA ASN A 89 8.88 -3.21 -12.90
C ASN A 89 9.20 -1.74 -12.56
N GLY A 90 8.67 -1.21 -11.45
CA GLY A 90 8.83 0.17 -11.00
C GLY A 90 7.79 1.15 -11.57
N ASP A 91 6.87 0.68 -12.42
CA ASP A 91 5.79 1.53 -12.94
C ASP A 91 4.86 1.91 -11.78
N LYS A 92 4.58 3.22 -11.66
CA LYS A 92 3.73 3.76 -10.61
C LYS A 92 2.44 4.30 -11.19
N THR A 93 1.31 3.88 -10.64
CA THR A 93 0.00 4.45 -10.93
C THR A 93 -0.53 5.15 -9.67
N VAL A 94 -1.07 6.35 -9.79
CA VAL A 94 -1.75 7.05 -8.69
C VAL A 94 -3.17 7.37 -9.14
N VAL A 95 -4.17 6.98 -8.37
CA VAL A 95 -5.57 7.34 -8.56
C VAL A 95 -5.94 8.26 -7.41
N PHE A 96 -6.20 9.52 -7.71
CA PHE A 96 -6.63 10.52 -6.73
C PHE A 96 -8.11 10.33 -6.39
N SER A 97 -8.52 10.85 -5.24
CA SER A 97 -9.91 10.78 -4.77
C SER A 97 -10.93 11.46 -5.69
N ASN A 98 -10.50 12.42 -6.51
CA ASN A 98 -11.31 13.05 -7.55
C ASN A 98 -11.43 12.19 -8.84
N GLY A 99 -10.92 10.96 -8.81
CA GLY A 99 -10.89 10.02 -9.94
C GLY A 99 -9.73 10.23 -10.90
N GLN A 100 -8.99 11.34 -10.84
CA GLN A 100 -7.84 11.57 -11.71
C GLN A 100 -6.80 10.46 -11.55
N LYS A 101 -6.17 10.08 -12.65
CA LYS A 101 -5.18 9.01 -12.71
C LYS A 101 -3.86 9.54 -13.26
N GLU A 102 -2.79 9.32 -12.53
CA GLU A 102 -1.41 9.47 -12.98
C GLU A 102 -0.76 8.12 -13.20
N ILE A 103 0.07 8.02 -14.23
CA ILE A 103 0.89 6.86 -14.52
C ILE A 103 2.29 7.36 -14.81
N HIS A 104 3.26 6.86 -14.06
CA HIS A 104 4.67 7.08 -14.23
C HIS A 104 5.31 5.76 -14.61
N THR A 105 5.76 5.67 -15.86
CA THR A 105 6.59 4.56 -16.32
C THR A 105 8.00 5.08 -16.57
N ALA A 106 8.95 4.16 -16.77
CA ALA A 106 10.29 4.54 -17.22
C ALA A 106 10.28 5.33 -18.55
N GLN A 107 9.23 5.15 -19.37
CA GLN A 107 9.12 5.70 -20.72
C GLN A 107 8.32 7.00 -20.78
N PHE A 108 7.34 7.20 -19.89
CA PHE A 108 6.47 8.38 -19.91
C PHE A 108 5.83 8.70 -18.56
N LYS A 109 5.35 9.93 -18.42
CA LYS A 109 4.42 10.34 -17.36
C LYS A 109 3.09 10.74 -18.03
N ARG A 110 1.97 10.19 -17.58
CA ARG A 110 0.62 10.44 -18.12
C ARG A 110 -0.33 10.81 -16.99
N ARG A 111 -1.03 11.93 -17.11
CA ARG A 111 -2.15 12.33 -16.23
C ARG A 111 -3.43 12.33 -17.05
N GLY A 112 -4.48 11.67 -16.57
CA GLY A 112 -5.78 11.59 -17.24
C GLY A 112 -6.93 11.65 -16.24
N VAL A 113 -8.09 12.12 -16.66
CA VAL A 113 -9.34 12.09 -15.88
C VAL A 113 -10.20 10.97 -16.48
N PRO A 114 -10.85 10.09 -15.69
CA PRO A 114 -11.92 9.25 -16.20
C PRO A 114 -13.08 10.19 -16.52
N ARG A 115 -13.17 10.64 -17.78
CA ARG A 115 -14.38 11.31 -18.24
C ARG A 115 -15.49 10.29 -18.29
N TRP A 116 -16.45 10.40 -17.39
CA TRP A 116 -17.73 9.75 -17.57
C TRP A 116 -18.53 10.55 -18.60
N ASN A 117 -18.31 10.25 -19.87
CA ASN A 117 -19.29 10.43 -20.94
C ASN A 117 -18.93 9.56 -22.15
N CYS A 118 -19.87 8.74 -22.58
CA CYS A 118 -19.88 8.25 -23.96
C CYS A 118 -20.03 9.47 -24.86
N LYS A 119 -18.98 9.74 -25.63
CA LYS A 119 -18.82 10.64 -26.79
C LYS A 119 -17.72 11.68 -26.56
N ASP A 120 -16.82 11.65 -27.54
CA ASP A 120 -15.87 12.68 -27.94
C ASP A 120 -14.50 12.65 -27.25
N HIS A 121 -13.59 12.01 -27.98
CA HIS A 121 -12.13 12.09 -27.90
C HIS A 121 -11.62 13.49 -27.56
N VAL A 122 -10.88 13.64 -26.45
CA VAL A 122 -9.59 14.34 -26.40
C VAL A 122 -8.79 13.78 -25.20
N LEU A 123 -7.76 12.97 -25.48
CA LEU A 123 -6.68 12.70 -24.54
C LEU A 123 -5.59 13.76 -24.78
N GLN A 124 -5.30 14.61 -23.80
CA GLN A 124 -4.16 15.53 -23.88
C GLN A 124 -2.88 14.81 -23.47
N TRP A 125 -1.90 14.85 -24.35
CA TRP A 125 -0.57 14.29 -24.15
C TRP A 125 0.38 15.39 -23.69
N GLN A 126 1.11 15.17 -22.60
CA GLN A 126 2.29 15.95 -22.25
C GLN A 126 3.47 15.01 -22.03
N THR A 127 4.29 14.83 -23.05
CA THR A 127 5.70 14.46 -22.89
C THR A 127 6.50 15.76 -22.77
N GLY A 128 7.53 15.79 -21.92
CA GLY A 128 8.30 16.99 -21.62
C GLY A 128 8.75 17.79 -22.87
N ASN A 129 8.76 19.12 -22.71
CA ASN A 129 9.19 20.22 -23.61
C ASN A 129 8.88 20.20 -25.11
N GLN A 130 8.11 19.24 -25.63
CA GLN A 130 7.49 19.37 -26.95
C GLN A 130 6.06 18.83 -26.90
N VAL A 131 5.11 19.74 -27.14
CA VAL A 131 3.71 19.41 -27.40
C VAL A 131 3.62 18.84 -28.82
N LEU A 132 3.60 17.51 -28.94
CA LEU A 132 3.25 16.86 -30.20
C LEU A 132 1.74 16.66 -30.26
N LEU A 133 1.05 17.50 -31.04
CA LEU A 133 -0.30 17.22 -31.52
C LEU A 133 -0.19 16.17 -32.63
N TRP A 134 -0.65 14.95 -32.39
CA TRP A 134 -1.00 14.03 -33.47
C TRP A 134 -2.51 14.09 -33.70
N MET A 135 -2.93 14.72 -34.80
CA MET A 135 -4.25 14.52 -35.37
C MET A 135 -4.18 13.22 -36.18
N ASP A 136 -4.97 12.22 -35.81
CA ASP A 136 -5.21 11.09 -36.71
C ASP A 136 -6.09 11.59 -37.84
N LEU A 137 -5.44 12.01 -38.94
CA LEU A 137 -6.06 12.18 -40.24
C LEU A 137 -6.30 10.78 -40.79
N ASN A 138 -7.38 10.12 -40.39
CA ASN A 138 -7.96 9.08 -41.22
C ASN A 138 -9.44 9.35 -41.48
N GLN A 139 -9.62 9.80 -42.72
CA GLN A 139 -10.84 10.06 -43.46
C GLN A 139 -11.80 8.87 -43.46
N ARG A 140 -13.06 9.06 -43.03
CA ARG A 140 -14.27 9.12 -43.88
C ARG A 140 -15.53 9.12 -43.04
#